data_AF-A0A2S9XEY1-F1
#
_entry.id   AF-A0A2S9XEY1-F1
#
_cell.length_a   1.000
_cell.length_b   1.000
_cell.length_c   1.000
_cell.angle_alpha   90.00
_cell.angle_beta   90.00
_cell.angle_gamma   90.00
#
_symmetry.space_group_name_H-M   'P 1'
#
loop_
_entity.id
_entity.type
_entity.pdbx_description
1 polymer ?
#
loop_
_entity_poly.entity_id
_entity_poly.type
_entity_poly.pdbx_seq_one_letter_code
_entity_poly.pdbx_strand_id
1 'polypeptide(L)'
;MHFKTVGLTPGFGASALLLTSALACSGPERPEDTDATPPPPELVELSVRGMITCMSDSKLRAKCWGRGTWAQHGVQTTESLGDDEPVAEIPALALGTGVEQISASLTSVCALLEGRRSFRCWGGGPRTRRPGRDWRR
;
A
#
# COMPACT_ATOMS: atom_id res chain seq x y z
N MET A 1 -4.44 -60.18 -11.85
CA MET A 1 -4.43 -59.94 -10.39
C MET A 1 -5.28 -58.70 -10.11
N HIS A 2 -6.41 -58.94 -9.46
CA HIS A 2 -7.35 -58.07 -8.75
C HIS A 2 -7.27 -56.54 -8.94
N PHE A 3 -8.17 -55.98 -9.75
CA PHE A 3 -8.71 -54.64 -9.51
C PHE A 3 -10.06 -54.79 -8.80
N LYS A 4 -10.13 -54.29 -7.56
CA LYS A 4 -11.33 -54.30 -6.72
C LYS A 4 -12.35 -53.29 -7.24
N THR A 5 -13.57 -53.77 -7.49
CA THR A 5 -14.79 -52.99 -7.64
C THR A 5 -15.16 -52.32 -6.31
N VAL A 6 -15.40 -51.01 -6.33
CA VAL A 6 -16.17 -50.26 -5.32
C VAL A 6 -17.03 -49.31 -6.18
N GLY A 7 -18.31 -49.56 -6.43
CA GLY A 7 -19.38 -49.62 -5.44
C GLY A 7 -20.25 -48.37 -5.68
N LEU A 8 -21.18 -48.44 -6.63
CA LEU A 8 -22.18 -47.39 -6.84
C LEU A 8 -23.12 -47.36 -5.63
N THR A 9 -23.22 -46.22 -4.95
CA THR A 9 -24.37 -45.88 -4.11
C THR A 9 -25.21 -44.81 -4.80
N PRO A 10 -26.55 -44.97 -4.85
CA PRO A 10 -27.47 -43.98 -5.40
C PRO A 10 -27.94 -43.02 -4.29
N GLY A 11 -28.10 -41.73 -4.60
CA GLY A 11 -28.90 -40.86 -3.73
C GLY A 11 -28.63 -39.37 -3.88
N PHE A 12 -29.72 -38.64 -4.13
CA PHE A 12 -29.88 -37.17 -4.11
C PHE A 12 -29.23 -36.47 -5.32
N GLY A 13 -29.95 -36.03 -6.36
CA GLY A 13 -31.24 -35.37 -6.35
C GLY A 13 -31.02 -33.87 -6.49
N ALA A 14 -31.57 -33.30 -7.58
CA ALA A 14 -31.70 -31.88 -7.91
C ALA A 14 -30.48 -31.18 -8.58
N SER A 15 -30.66 -30.98 -9.89
CA SER A 15 -30.55 -29.69 -10.59
C SER A 15 -29.55 -28.64 -10.08
N ALA A 16 -28.49 -28.44 -10.86
CA ALA A 16 -28.13 -27.13 -11.39
C ALA A 16 -27.18 -27.32 -12.57
N LEU A 17 -27.66 -27.02 -13.78
CA LEU A 17 -26.81 -26.79 -14.95
C LEU A 17 -26.08 -25.46 -14.72
N LEU A 18 -24.92 -25.49 -14.06
CA LEU A 18 -23.99 -24.37 -14.12
C LEU A 18 -23.14 -24.57 -15.37
N LEU A 19 -23.46 -23.83 -16.43
CA LEU A 19 -22.57 -23.60 -17.56
C LEU A 19 -21.35 -22.86 -17.03
N THR A 20 -20.34 -23.61 -16.57
CA THR A 20 -19.02 -23.06 -16.27
C THR A 20 -18.29 -22.82 -17.59
N SER A 21 -18.65 -21.74 -18.29
CA SER A 21 -17.76 -21.15 -19.28
C SER A 21 -16.62 -20.42 -18.56
N ALA A 22 -15.72 -21.19 -17.95
CA ALA A 22 -14.41 -20.72 -17.57
C ALA A 22 -13.53 -20.78 -18.82
N LEU A 23 -13.51 -19.69 -19.61
CA LEU A 23 -12.40 -19.45 -20.51
C LEU A 23 -11.17 -19.13 -19.64
N ALA A 24 -10.44 -20.17 -19.25
CA ALA A 24 -9.08 -19.99 -18.76
C ALA A 24 -8.22 -19.55 -19.94
N CYS A 25 -7.85 -18.27 -19.99
CA CYS A 25 -6.73 -17.83 -20.81
C CYS A 25 -5.45 -18.46 -20.25
N SER A 26 -5.12 -19.66 -20.73
CA SER A 26 -3.80 -20.25 -20.51
C SER A 26 -2.84 -19.61 -21.51
N GLY A 27 -2.33 -18.42 -21.16
CA GLY A 27 -1.15 -17.88 -21.81
C GLY A 27 0.09 -18.69 -21.41
N PRO A 28 1.07 -18.90 -22.30
CA PRO A 28 2.32 -19.55 -21.91
C PRO A 28 3.09 -18.67 -20.92
N GLU A 29 3.40 -19.21 -19.73
CA GLU A 29 4.41 -18.62 -18.85
C GLU A 29 5.71 -18.45 -19.64
N ARG A 30 6.15 -17.21 -19.80
CA ARG A 30 7.45 -16.91 -20.40
C ARG A 30 8.53 -17.26 -19.36
N PRO A 31 9.41 -18.24 -19.64
CA PRO A 31 10.64 -18.38 -18.87
C PRO A 31 11.56 -17.23 -19.29
N GLU A 32 12.44 -16.77 -18.39
CA GLU A 32 13.43 -15.70 -18.62
C GLU A 32 12.95 -14.29 -18.21
N ASP A 33 12.92 -14.07 -16.90
CA ASP A 33 13.29 -12.77 -16.31
C ASP A 33 14.27 -13.07 -15.16
N THR A 34 15.51 -13.40 -15.53
CA THR A 34 16.66 -13.39 -14.60
C THR A 34 17.46 -12.11 -14.81
N ASP A 35 16.78 -10.98 -14.95
CA ASP A 35 17.40 -9.69 -14.72
C ASP A 35 17.34 -9.42 -13.22
N ALA A 36 18.48 -9.51 -12.54
CA ALA A 36 18.61 -9.21 -11.12
C ALA A 36 18.50 -7.70 -10.82
N THR A 37 17.71 -6.97 -11.61
CA THR A 37 17.18 -5.69 -11.18
C THR A 37 16.17 -5.99 -10.08
N PRO A 38 16.40 -5.55 -8.83
CA PRO A 38 15.42 -5.75 -7.78
C PRO A 38 14.09 -5.19 -8.27
N PRO A 39 12.98 -5.96 -8.18
CA PRO A 39 11.70 -5.46 -8.63
C PRO A 39 11.45 -4.11 -7.96
N PRO A 40 10.94 -3.11 -8.70
CA PRO A 40 10.61 -1.82 -8.11
C PRO A 40 9.75 -2.09 -6.87
N PRO A 41 9.93 -1.32 -5.78
CA PRO A 41 9.19 -1.55 -4.55
C PRO A 41 7.71 -1.65 -4.90
N GLU A 42 7.14 -2.83 -4.65
CA GLU A 42 5.75 -3.10 -5.00
C GLU A 42 4.89 -2.11 -4.23
N LEU A 43 4.11 -1.33 -4.97
CA LEU A 43 3.18 -0.35 -4.41
C LEU A 43 2.08 -1.13 -3.69
N VAL A 44 1.94 -0.90 -2.40
CA VAL A 44 0.90 -1.56 -1.60
C VAL A 44 -0.32 -0.66 -1.45
N GLU A 45 -0.12 0.61 -1.11
CA GLU A 45 -1.21 1.55 -0.92
C GLU A 45 -0.83 2.94 -1.44
N LEU A 46 -1.81 3.59 -2.06
CA LEU A 46 -1.74 4.99 -2.47
C LEU A 46 -2.90 5.76 -1.83
N SER A 47 -2.58 6.85 -1.15
CA SER A 47 -3.53 7.74 -0.49
C SER A 47 -3.41 9.13 -1.10
N VAL A 48 -4.44 9.57 -1.80
CA VAL A 48 -4.48 10.87 -2.49
C VAL A 48 -5.57 11.72 -1.86
N ARG A 49 -5.22 12.93 -1.39
CA ARG A 49 -6.24 13.88 -0.92
C ARG A 49 -5.81 15.33 -1.08
N GLY A 50 -6.66 16.13 -1.73
CA GLY A 50 -6.37 17.54 -1.96
C GLY A 50 -5.13 17.75 -2.84
N MET A 51 -4.04 18.23 -2.25
CA MET A 51 -2.75 18.51 -2.92
C MET A 51 -1.59 17.71 -2.31
N ILE A 52 -1.88 16.63 -1.58
CA ILE A 52 -0.87 15.72 -1.04
C ILE A 52 -1.15 14.31 -1.54
N THR A 53 -0.07 13.63 -1.93
CA THR A 53 -0.06 12.23 -2.36
C THR A 53 0.88 11.48 -1.44
N CYS A 54 0.43 10.34 -0.92
CA CYS A 54 1.21 9.46 -0.07
C CYS A 54 1.17 8.04 -0.60
N MET A 55 2.29 7.36 -0.55
CA MET A 55 2.49 5.98 -1.00
C MET A 55 3.15 5.17 0.10
N SER A 56 2.76 3.91 0.25
CA SER A 56 3.51 2.89 0.99
C SER A 56 3.97 1.76 0.07
N ASP A 57 5.14 1.21 0.37
CA ASP A 57 5.68 0.04 -0.32
C ASP A 57 5.52 -1.26 0.48
N SER A 58 5.84 -2.39 -0.15
CA SER A 58 5.83 -3.73 0.48
C SER A 58 6.85 -3.90 1.61
N LYS A 59 7.78 -2.96 1.78
CA LYS A 59 8.71 -2.89 2.91
C LYS A 59 8.21 -1.96 4.02
N LEU A 60 6.92 -1.59 3.97
CA LEU A 60 6.24 -0.72 4.92
C LEU A 60 6.88 0.68 5.04
N ARG A 61 7.64 1.11 4.02
CA ARG A 61 8.19 2.48 3.94
C ARG A 61 7.15 3.35 3.27
N ALA A 62 6.90 4.51 3.86
CA ALA A 62 5.98 5.49 3.30
C ALA A 62 6.73 6.71 2.75
N LYS A 63 6.25 7.25 1.64
CA LYS A 63 6.68 8.52 1.04
C LYS A 63 5.46 9.40 0.84
N CYS A 64 5.59 10.69 1.10
CA CYS A 64 4.54 11.66 0.79
C CYS A 64 5.14 12.84 0.04
N TRP A 65 4.40 13.39 -0.91
CA TRP A 65 4.80 14.51 -1.75
C TRP A 65 3.59 15.36 -2.16
N GLY A 66 3.87 16.56 -2.67
CA GLY A 66 2.89 17.59 -2.95
C GLY A 66 3.10 18.82 -2.06
N ARG A 67 2.03 19.59 -1.83
CA ARG A 67 2.11 20.91 -1.20
C ARG A 67 2.77 20.86 0.18
N GLY A 68 3.70 21.79 0.42
CA GLY A 68 4.49 21.84 1.67
C GLY A 68 4.10 22.85 2.73
N THR A 69 3.08 23.69 2.52
CA THR A 69 2.74 24.81 3.42
C THR A 69 2.63 24.44 4.91
N TRP A 70 2.25 23.20 5.24
CA TRP A 70 2.18 22.71 6.63
C TRP A 70 3.13 21.56 6.94
N ALA A 71 4.18 21.36 6.14
CA ALA A 71 5.05 20.18 6.19
C ALA A 71 4.24 18.85 6.19
N GLN A 72 3.10 18.84 5.50
CA GLN A 72 2.18 17.69 5.49
C GLN A 72 2.75 16.47 4.75
N HIS A 73 3.77 16.66 3.91
CA HIS A 73 4.56 15.58 3.32
C HIS A 73 5.52 14.92 4.32
N GLY A 74 5.64 15.42 5.56
CA GLY A 74 6.35 14.75 6.67
C GLY A 74 7.88 14.77 6.59
N VAL A 75 8.42 15.55 5.66
CA VAL A 75 9.84 15.91 5.50
C VAL A 75 10.06 17.28 6.18
N GLN A 76 11.27 17.55 6.64
CA GLN A 76 11.65 18.79 7.35
C GLN A 76 11.76 19.99 6.38
N THR A 77 10.75 20.22 5.54
CA THR A 77 10.67 21.35 4.60
C THR A 77 9.24 21.87 4.50
N THR A 78 9.09 23.09 4.00
CA THR A 78 7.79 23.71 3.69
C THR A 78 7.58 23.95 2.19
N GLU A 79 8.58 23.62 1.38
CA GLU A 79 8.50 23.68 -0.07
C GLU A 79 7.58 22.58 -0.60
N SER A 80 6.96 22.81 -1.75
CA SER A 80 6.28 21.72 -2.45
C SER A 80 7.33 20.67 -2.85
N LEU A 81 6.92 19.40 -2.86
CA LEU A 81 7.79 18.31 -3.28
C LEU A 81 7.15 17.61 -4.46
N GLY A 82 7.94 17.33 -5.49
CA GLY A 82 7.47 16.62 -6.68
C GLY A 82 6.80 17.53 -7.72
N ASP A 83 7.00 18.84 -7.62
CA ASP A 83 6.64 19.83 -8.64
C ASP A 83 7.81 20.12 -9.61
N ASP A 84 9.04 20.24 -9.11
CA ASP A 84 10.25 20.40 -9.91
C ASP A 84 11.32 19.31 -9.63
N GLU A 85 11.17 18.49 -8.58
CA GLU A 85 12.03 17.33 -8.32
C GLU A 85 11.39 15.98 -8.68
N PRO A 86 12.19 14.97 -9.07
CA PRO A 86 11.66 13.63 -9.27
C PRO A 86 11.22 13.00 -7.95
N VAL A 87 10.03 12.39 -7.94
CA VAL A 87 9.45 11.69 -6.77
C VAL A 87 10.37 10.59 -6.21
N ALA A 88 11.24 10.03 -7.05
CA ALA A 88 12.23 9.03 -6.63
C ALA A 88 13.22 9.57 -5.60
N GLU A 89 13.61 10.85 -5.72
CA GLU A 89 14.58 11.52 -4.84
C GLU A 89 13.96 11.98 -3.52
N ILE A 90 12.63 12.02 -3.43
CA ILE A 90 11.92 12.38 -2.20
C ILE A 90 12.24 11.32 -1.12
N PRO A 91 12.73 11.75 0.06
CA PRO A 91 13.10 10.83 1.12
C PRO A 91 11.88 10.11 1.69
N ALA A 92 12.10 8.88 2.15
CA ALA A 92 11.08 8.14 2.91
C ALA A 92 10.84 8.79 4.28
N LEU A 93 9.62 8.66 4.78
CA LEU A 93 9.22 9.15 6.09
C LEU A 93 9.98 8.42 7.20
N ALA A 94 10.66 9.18 8.05
CA ALA A 94 11.41 8.65 9.19
C ALA A 94 10.48 8.35 10.39
N LEU A 95 9.61 7.35 10.24
CA LEU A 95 8.62 6.99 11.28
C LEU A 95 9.18 6.05 12.36
N GLY A 96 10.33 5.42 12.10
CA GLY A 96 11.02 4.50 13.02
C GLY A 96 10.40 3.10 13.09
N THR A 97 9.31 2.87 12.37
CA THR A 97 8.62 1.57 12.23
C THR A 97 7.86 1.54 10.90
N GLY A 98 7.44 0.35 10.48
CA GLY A 98 6.64 0.16 9.27
C GLY A 98 5.27 0.83 9.33
N VAL A 99 4.76 1.25 8.17
CA VAL A 99 3.41 1.78 7.96
C VAL A 99 2.51 0.70 7.37
N GLU A 100 1.46 0.32 8.10
CA GLU A 100 0.43 -0.62 7.63
C GLU A 100 -0.63 0.06 6.78
N GLN A 101 -1.00 1.30 7.13
CA GLN A 101 -2.01 2.07 6.42
C GLN A 101 -1.71 3.57 6.48
N ILE A 102 -1.96 4.30 5.40
CA ILE A 102 -1.77 5.75 5.37
C ILE A 102 -3.00 6.52 4.88
N SER A 103 -3.39 7.54 5.62
CA SER A 103 -4.53 8.40 5.31
C SER A 103 -4.11 9.86 5.23
N ALA A 104 -4.28 10.44 4.05
CA ALA A 104 -4.02 11.85 3.81
C ALA A 104 -5.28 12.72 3.96
N SER A 105 -5.09 13.96 4.40
CA SER A 105 -6.09 15.04 4.43
C SER A 105 -5.51 16.30 3.77
N LEU A 106 -6.30 17.37 3.66
CA LEU A 106 -5.90 18.63 2.99
C LEU A 106 -4.63 19.25 3.56
N THR A 107 -4.41 19.13 4.87
CA THR A 107 -3.28 19.75 5.57
C THR A 107 -2.58 18.82 6.55
N SER A 108 -3.01 17.57 6.66
CA SER A 108 -2.50 16.62 7.66
C SER A 108 -2.46 15.21 7.08
N VAL A 109 -1.55 14.38 7.56
CA VAL A 109 -1.45 12.97 7.18
C VAL A 109 -1.31 12.14 8.45
N CYS A 110 -1.98 10.98 8.47
CA CYS A 110 -1.90 10.02 9.56
C CYS A 110 -1.49 8.64 9.01
N ALA A 111 -0.58 7.96 9.70
CA ALA A 111 -0.17 6.60 9.40
C ALA A 111 -0.44 5.68 10.58
N LEU A 112 -1.01 4.51 10.29
CA LEU A 112 -1.09 3.36 11.20
C LEU A 112 0.25 2.62 11.16
N LEU A 113 0.83 2.39 12.33
CA LEU A 113 2.15 1.81 12.49
C LEU A 113 2.05 0.33 12.83
N GLU A 114 3.02 -0.45 12.32
CA GLU A 114 3.08 -1.88 12.50
C GLU A 114 3.15 -2.31 13.99
N GLY A 115 2.46 -3.41 14.30
CA GLY A 115 2.75 -4.22 15.48
C GLY A 115 2.25 -3.70 16.83
N ARG A 116 1.63 -2.51 16.92
CA ARG A 116 1.17 -1.94 18.21
C ARG A 116 -0.16 -1.21 18.21
N ARG A 117 -0.94 -1.24 17.11
CA ARG A 117 -2.16 -0.39 16.97
C ARG A 117 -1.88 1.08 17.30
N SER A 118 -0.65 1.53 17.11
CA SER A 118 -0.26 2.91 17.29
C SER A 118 -0.42 3.62 15.95
N PHE A 119 -0.81 4.89 15.99
CA PHE A 119 -0.84 5.74 14.80
C PHE A 119 -0.09 7.03 15.08
N ARG A 120 0.45 7.63 14.03
CA ARG A 120 1.13 8.93 14.09
C ARG A 120 0.51 9.84 13.06
N CYS A 121 0.21 11.07 13.47
CA CYS A 121 -0.30 12.12 12.60
C CYS A 121 0.66 13.30 12.57
N TRP A 122 0.80 13.92 11.40
CA TRP A 122 1.64 15.09 11.20
C TRP A 122 1.02 16.11 10.26
N GLY A 123 1.68 17.27 10.19
CA GLY A 123 1.20 18.48 9.54
C GLY A 123 0.13 19.20 10.36
N GLY A 124 -0.67 19.99 9.67
CA GLY A 124 -1.91 20.56 10.15
C GLY A 124 -1.89 22.08 10.32
N GLY A 125 -3.01 22.69 9.89
CA GLY A 125 -3.30 24.10 10.10
C GLY A 125 -3.80 24.39 11.52
N PRO A 126 -4.40 25.57 11.78
CA PRO A 126 -4.66 26.07 13.15
C PRO A 126 -5.57 25.20 14.05
N ARG A 127 -6.17 24.12 13.53
CA ARG A 127 -7.02 23.18 14.29
C ARG A 127 -6.28 21.93 14.79
N THR A 128 -5.09 21.63 14.30
CA THR A 128 -4.22 20.61 14.91
C THR A 128 -3.45 21.27 16.04
N ARG A 129 -4.09 21.46 17.21
CA ARG A 129 -3.39 21.82 18.44
C ARG A 129 -2.48 20.67 18.86
N ARG A 130 -1.29 20.58 18.25
CA ARG A 130 0.02 20.29 18.85
C ARG A 130 1.11 20.58 17.81
N PRO A 131 1.55 21.85 17.69
CA PRO A 131 2.80 22.15 17.01
C PRO A 131 3.93 21.38 17.72
N GLY A 132 4.72 20.61 16.97
CA GLY A 132 6.04 20.16 17.44
C GLY A 132 6.07 19.17 18.60
N ARG A 133 5.13 18.22 18.72
CA ARG A 133 5.40 17.01 19.52
C ARG A 133 6.20 16.00 18.70
N ASP A 134 7.48 16.34 18.65
CA ASP A 134 8.64 15.47 18.70
C ASP A 134 8.61 14.27 17.75
N TRP A 135 9.27 14.49 16.62
CA TRP A 135 9.66 13.50 15.64
C TRP A 135 10.71 12.49 16.16
N ARG A 136 10.99 12.44 17.47
CA ARG A 136 11.87 11.46 18.13
C ARG A 136 11.46 11.07 19.57
N ARG A 137 10.20 10.73 19.85
CA ARG A 137 9.89 9.83 20.99
C ARG A 137 8.81 8.83 20.68
#